data_AF-A0A9Q0SX71-F1
#
_entry.id   AF-A0A9Q0SX71-F1
#
_cell.length_a   1.000
_cell.length_b   1.000
_cell.length_c   1.000
_cell.angle_alpha   90.00
_cell.angle_beta   90.00
_cell.angle_gamma   90.00
#
_symmetry.space_group_name_H-M   'P 1'
#
loop_
_entity.id
_entity.type
_entity.pdbx_description
1 polymer ?
#
loop_
_entity_poly.entity_id
_entity_poly.type
_entity_poly.pdbx_seq_one_letter_code
_entity_poly.pdbx_strand_id
1 'polypeptide(L)'
;MDDIASIFKAADKDNSGTLTVQEFQDVVDDILVRYPQLEIYLKNKHLRDVKDLLKDPEGKDIKEVDIEGFKLALSQVDSQAKSLPATAQVAAQQGAYLSRCFNRREHCKDNPEGPQRFVGAGRHSFAPFRYKHLGQFAPLGGEQAAAELPGDWVSIGRSTQWLWYSVYASKQVSW
;
A
#
# COMPACT_ATOMS: atom_id res chain seq x y z
N MET A 1 4.55 -16.00 -2.65
CA MET A 1 5.07 -16.61 -3.89
C MET A 1 3.99 -17.43 -4.62
N ASP A 2 3.13 -18.17 -3.91
CA ASP A 2 2.06 -18.96 -4.56
C ASP A 2 0.97 -18.12 -5.25
N ASP A 3 0.69 -16.92 -4.75
CA ASP A 3 -0.28 -16.00 -5.38
C ASP A 3 0.17 -15.52 -6.78
N ILE A 4 1.48 -15.45 -7.07
CA ILE A 4 2.00 -14.90 -8.33
C ILE A 4 1.55 -15.73 -9.53
N ALA A 5 1.60 -17.05 -9.41
CA ALA A 5 1.14 -17.94 -10.47
C ALA A 5 -0.38 -17.82 -10.69
N SER A 6 -1.14 -17.60 -9.62
CA SER A 6 -2.59 -17.38 -9.72
C SER A 6 -2.95 -16.03 -10.34
N ILE A 7 -2.17 -14.97 -10.04
CA ILE A 7 -2.29 -13.66 -10.67
C ILE A 7 -1.96 -13.77 -12.15
N PHE A 8 -0.87 -14.45 -12.51
CA PHE A 8 -0.49 -14.66 -13.89
C PHE A 8 -1.59 -15.35 -14.68
N LYS A 9 -2.11 -16.47 -14.14
CA LYS A 9 -3.21 -17.21 -14.76
C LYS A 9 -4.51 -16.40 -14.86
N ALA A 10 -4.76 -15.49 -13.92
CA ALA A 10 -5.92 -14.62 -13.98
C ALA A 10 -5.77 -13.51 -15.04
N ALA A 11 -4.54 -13.10 -15.33
CA ALA A 11 -4.22 -12.11 -16.35
C ALA A 11 -4.12 -12.71 -17.77
N ASP A 12 -3.58 -13.94 -17.90
CA ASP A 12 -3.42 -14.69 -19.15
C ASP A 12 -4.79 -15.22 -19.63
N LYS A 13 -5.54 -14.37 -20.33
CA LYS A 13 -6.91 -14.66 -20.76
C LYS A 13 -6.93 -15.60 -21.95
N ASP A 14 -5.93 -15.50 -22.82
CA ASP A 14 -5.81 -16.33 -24.01
C ASP A 14 -5.11 -17.68 -23.74
N ASN A 15 -4.56 -17.88 -22.54
CA ASN A 15 -3.79 -19.06 -22.13
C ASN A 15 -2.58 -19.29 -23.05
N SER A 16 -1.97 -18.21 -23.54
CA SER A 16 -0.77 -18.25 -24.39
C SER A 16 0.49 -18.63 -23.60
N GLY A 17 0.47 -18.47 -22.27
CA GLY A 17 1.63 -18.67 -21.39
C GLY A 17 2.56 -17.45 -21.33
N THR A 18 2.20 -16.35 -22.00
CA THR A 18 2.84 -15.04 -21.90
C THR A 18 1.80 -13.98 -21.55
N LEU A 19 2.22 -12.88 -20.93
CA LEU A 19 1.34 -11.75 -20.64
C LEU A 19 1.66 -10.58 -21.54
N THR A 20 0.67 -10.15 -22.31
CA THR A 20 0.73 -8.89 -23.03
C THR A 20 0.54 -7.70 -22.07
N VAL A 21 1.01 -6.53 -22.47
CA VAL A 21 0.82 -5.29 -21.69
C VAL A 21 -0.67 -4.98 -21.45
N GLN A 22 -1.54 -5.35 -22.38
CA GLN A 22 -2.99 -5.12 -22.26
C GLN A 22 -3.61 -6.03 -21.20
N GLU A 23 -3.30 -7.32 -21.24
CA GLU A 23 -3.76 -8.30 -20.26
C GLU A 23 -3.29 -7.97 -18.85
N PHE A 24 -2.05 -7.51 -18.73
CA PHE A 24 -1.55 -7.04 -17.45
C PHE A 24 -2.34 -5.84 -16.94
N GLN A 25 -2.63 -4.85 -17.80
CA GLN A 25 -3.37 -3.65 -17.40
C GLN A 25 -4.76 -3.98 -16.82
N ASP A 26 -5.43 -4.99 -17.36
CA ASP A 26 -6.76 -5.42 -16.90
C ASP A 26 -6.76 -5.91 -15.44
N VAL A 27 -5.62 -6.40 -14.95
CA VAL A 27 -5.48 -6.98 -13.60
C VAL A 27 -4.71 -6.06 -12.65
N VAL A 28 -3.96 -5.10 -13.20
CA VAL A 28 -3.13 -4.14 -12.46
C VAL A 28 -3.91 -3.39 -11.39
N ASP A 29 -5.15 -2.96 -11.64
CA ASP A 29 -5.93 -2.20 -10.66
C ASP A 29 -6.23 -3.03 -9.41
N ASP A 30 -6.62 -4.30 -9.57
CA ASP A 30 -6.82 -5.21 -8.44
C ASP A 30 -5.49 -5.57 -7.73
N ILE A 31 -4.40 -5.69 -8.48
CA ILE A 31 -3.05 -5.92 -7.92
C ILE A 31 -2.61 -4.72 -7.09
N LEU A 32 -2.75 -3.49 -7.59
CA LEU A 32 -2.39 -2.26 -6.87
C LEU A 32 -3.20 -2.08 -5.60
N VAL A 33 -4.47 -2.47 -5.62
CA VAL A 33 -5.29 -2.47 -4.40
C VAL A 33 -4.76 -3.50 -3.42
N ARG A 34 -4.54 -4.76 -3.84
CA ARG A 34 -4.13 -5.88 -2.96
C ARG A 34 -2.70 -5.75 -2.44
N TYR A 35 -1.78 -5.22 -3.24
CA TYR A 35 -0.35 -5.13 -2.96
C TYR A 35 0.11 -3.66 -3.00
N PRO A 36 -0.22 -2.85 -1.98
CA PRO A 36 0.10 -1.42 -1.95
C PRO A 36 1.62 -1.14 -1.98
N GLN A 37 2.47 -2.10 -1.65
CA GLN A 37 3.93 -1.98 -1.81
C GLN A 37 4.35 -1.71 -3.26
N LEU A 38 3.55 -2.12 -4.24
CA LEU A 38 3.80 -1.87 -5.66
C LEU A 38 3.78 -0.38 -5.97
N GLU A 39 2.84 0.37 -5.40
CA GLU A 39 2.75 1.83 -5.58
C GLU A 39 3.99 2.54 -5.01
N ILE A 40 4.49 2.07 -3.88
CA ILE A 40 5.70 2.62 -3.24
C ILE A 40 6.93 2.33 -4.10
N TYR A 41 7.05 1.10 -4.61
CA TYR A 41 8.15 0.72 -5.51
C TYR A 41 8.16 1.57 -6.78
N LEU A 42 7.00 1.76 -7.43
CA LEU A 42 6.86 2.58 -8.63
C LEU A 42 7.32 4.02 -8.38
N LYS A 43 6.88 4.63 -7.27
CA LYS A 43 7.33 5.98 -6.86
C LYS A 43 8.83 6.04 -6.65
N ASN A 44 9.42 5.09 -5.92
CA ASN A 44 10.86 5.06 -5.65
C ASN A 44 11.69 4.93 -6.93
N LYS A 45 11.22 4.12 -7.89
CA LYS A 45 11.88 3.92 -9.19
C LYS A 45 11.52 4.97 -10.23
N HIS A 46 10.71 5.97 -9.88
CA HIS A 46 10.25 7.04 -10.79
C HIS A 46 9.50 6.48 -12.02
N LEU A 47 8.86 5.32 -11.85
CA LEU A 47 8.04 4.68 -12.86
C LEU A 47 6.65 5.31 -12.83
N ARG A 48 6.13 5.66 -13.99
CA ARG A 48 4.85 6.37 -14.11
C ARG A 48 3.68 5.41 -14.14
N ASP A 49 3.89 4.24 -14.70
CA ASP A 49 2.86 3.23 -14.89
C ASP A 49 3.40 1.84 -14.52
N VAL A 50 2.51 0.94 -14.14
CA VAL A 50 2.85 -0.45 -13.78
C VAL A 50 3.41 -1.19 -15.01
N LYS A 51 3.05 -0.75 -16.22
CA LYS A 51 3.64 -1.21 -17.49
C LYS A 51 5.16 -1.02 -17.54
N ASP A 52 5.69 -0.03 -16.83
CA ASP A 52 7.12 0.19 -16.77
C ASP A 52 7.86 -0.94 -16.01
N LEU A 53 7.14 -1.76 -15.23
CA LEU A 53 7.71 -2.97 -14.61
C LEU A 53 7.98 -4.08 -15.64
N LEU A 54 7.32 -4.02 -16.80
CA LEU A 54 7.47 -4.97 -17.90
C LEU A 54 8.48 -4.48 -18.95
N LYS A 55 9.30 -3.46 -18.62
CA LYS A 55 10.38 -3.01 -19.50
C LYS A 55 11.65 -3.82 -19.24
N ASP A 56 12.39 -4.07 -20.31
CA ASP A 56 13.69 -4.73 -20.23
C ASP A 56 14.70 -3.89 -19.43
N PRO A 57 15.82 -4.48 -18.96
CA PRO A 57 16.92 -3.75 -18.31
C PRO A 57 17.48 -2.60 -19.16
N GLU A 58 17.29 -2.68 -20.48
CA GLU A 58 17.70 -1.69 -21.48
C GLU A 58 16.61 -0.63 -21.76
N GLY A 59 15.48 -0.69 -21.05
CA GLY A 59 14.35 0.25 -21.17
C GLY A 59 13.46 0.02 -22.38
N LYS A 60 13.62 -1.11 -23.07
CA LYS A 60 12.79 -1.48 -24.23
C LYS A 60 11.46 -2.06 -23.76
N ASP A 61 10.38 -1.69 -24.45
CA ASP A 61 9.07 -2.28 -24.21
C ASP A 61 9.10 -3.77 -24.59
N ILE A 62 8.97 -4.64 -23.60
CA ILE A 62 8.77 -6.05 -23.83
C ILE A 62 7.31 -6.20 -24.26
N LYS A 63 7.10 -6.82 -25.43
CA LYS A 63 5.73 -7.02 -25.94
C LYS A 63 4.96 -8.05 -25.12
N GLU A 64 5.67 -9.04 -24.58
CA GLU A 64 5.14 -10.19 -23.87
C GLU A 64 6.09 -10.63 -22.76
N VAL A 65 5.59 -10.84 -21.54
CA VAL A 65 6.38 -11.28 -20.38
C VAL A 65 5.96 -12.67 -19.96
N ASP A 66 6.92 -13.57 -19.79
CA ASP A 66 6.68 -14.93 -19.31
C ASP A 66 6.46 -14.99 -17.79
N ILE A 67 6.05 -16.15 -17.28
CA ILE A 67 5.80 -16.36 -15.84
C ILE A 67 7.05 -16.06 -15.00
N GLU A 68 8.23 -16.41 -15.50
CA GLU A 68 9.49 -16.25 -14.78
C GLU A 68 9.88 -14.77 -14.67
N GLY A 69 9.81 -14.02 -15.77
CA GLY A 69 10.02 -12.58 -15.79
C GLY A 69 9.00 -11.84 -14.92
N PHE A 70 7.73 -12.24 -14.97
CA PHE A 70 6.69 -11.68 -14.12
C PHE A 70 6.96 -11.93 -12.63
N LYS A 71 7.36 -13.15 -12.28
CA LYS A 71 7.73 -13.52 -10.91
C LYS A 71 8.96 -12.76 -10.44
N LEU A 72 9.96 -12.56 -11.30
CA LEU A 72 11.13 -11.78 -10.98
C LEU A 72 10.74 -10.33 -10.66
N ALA A 73 9.94 -9.69 -11.52
CA ALA A 73 9.48 -8.31 -11.32
C ALA A 73 8.74 -8.13 -9.98
N LEU A 74 7.76 -8.99 -9.68
CA LEU A 74 7.03 -8.91 -8.41
C LEU A 74 7.89 -9.26 -7.20
N SER A 75 8.82 -10.21 -7.32
CA SER A 75 9.73 -10.56 -6.21
C SER A 75 10.66 -9.39 -5.83
N GLN A 76 11.09 -8.59 -6.80
CA GLN A 76 11.87 -7.38 -6.55
C GLN A 76 11.06 -6.34 -5.79
N VAL A 77 9.78 -6.17 -6.15
CA VAL A 77 8.85 -5.28 -5.43
C VAL A 77 8.69 -5.75 -3.98
N ASP A 78 8.40 -7.03 -3.78
CA ASP A 78 8.19 -7.60 -2.44
C ASP A 78 9.45 -7.51 -1.56
N SER A 79 10.65 -7.63 -2.14
CA SER A 79 11.91 -7.46 -1.40
C SER A 79 12.09 -6.07 -0.79
N GLN A 80 11.43 -5.06 -1.36
CA GLN A 80 11.46 -3.67 -0.87
C GLN A 80 10.30 -3.35 0.06
N ALA A 81 9.35 -4.27 0.24
CA ALA A 81 8.24 -4.08 1.16
C ALA A 81 8.77 -3.97 2.59
N LYS A 82 8.49 -2.85 3.24
CA LYS A 82 8.82 -2.63 4.64
C LYS A 82 7.56 -2.71 5.47
N SER A 83 7.67 -3.36 6.63
CA SER A 83 6.64 -3.30 7.66
C SER A 83 6.40 -1.84 8.07
N LEU A 84 5.16 -1.54 8.42
CA LEU A 84 4.80 -0.24 8.99
C LEU A 84 5.59 0.00 10.30
N PRO A 85 5.93 1.26 10.61
CA PRO A 85 6.71 1.56 11.80
C PRO A 85 5.93 1.20 13.07
N ALA A 86 6.63 0.73 14.10
CA ALA A 86 6.03 0.32 15.37
C ALA A 86 5.64 1.53 16.24
N THR A 87 4.67 2.32 15.78
CA THR A 87 4.21 3.55 16.47
C THR A 87 2.79 3.40 16.99
N ALA A 88 2.46 4.16 18.03
CA ALA A 88 1.10 4.23 18.56
C ALA A 88 0.07 4.70 17.50
N GLN A 89 0.50 5.53 16.56
CA GLN A 89 -0.34 5.96 15.45
C GLN A 89 -0.73 4.79 14.53
N VAL A 90 0.23 3.92 14.18
CA VAL A 90 -0.04 2.73 13.37
C VAL A 90 -0.99 1.79 14.13
N ALA A 91 -0.71 1.54 15.41
CA ALA A 91 -1.55 0.68 16.25
C ALA A 91 -2.99 1.20 16.36
N ALA A 92 -3.17 2.51 16.60
CA ALA A 92 -4.49 3.12 16.69
C ALA A 92 -5.29 3.02 15.38
N GLN A 93 -4.63 3.25 14.23
CA GLN A 93 -5.28 3.12 12.91
C GLN A 93 -5.61 1.66 12.58
N GLN A 94 -4.73 0.72 12.87
CA GLN A 94 -4.97 -0.71 12.68
C GLN A 94 -6.13 -1.20 13.57
N GLY A 95 -6.17 -0.78 14.83
CA GLY A 95 -7.27 -1.10 15.75
C GLY A 95 -8.62 -0.57 15.26
N ALA A 96 -8.66 0.68 14.81
CA ALA A 96 -9.88 1.27 14.23
C ALA A 96 -10.34 0.55 12.96
N TYR A 97 -9.39 0.18 12.08
CA TYR A 97 -9.68 -0.59 10.87
C TYR A 97 -10.24 -1.97 11.19
N LEU A 98 -9.59 -2.74 12.08
CA LEU A 98 -10.06 -4.07 12.47
C LEU A 98 -11.42 -4.03 13.15
N SER A 99 -11.65 -3.05 14.04
CA SER A 99 -12.96 -2.84 14.66
C SER A 99 -14.05 -2.62 13.62
N ARG A 100 -13.81 -1.77 12.61
CA ARG A 100 -14.74 -1.58 11.48
C ARG A 100 -14.98 -2.88 10.73
N CYS A 101 -13.94 -3.65 10.43
CA CYS A 101 -14.08 -4.94 9.73
C CYS A 101 -14.95 -5.92 10.54
N PHE A 102 -14.72 -6.05 11.84
CA PHE A 102 -15.53 -6.94 12.68
C PHE A 102 -16.99 -6.48 12.76
N ASN A 103 -17.24 -5.18 12.94
CA ASN A 103 -18.59 -4.64 13.03
C ASN A 103 -19.38 -4.79 11.72
N ARG A 104 -18.70 -4.82 10.56
CA ARG A 104 -19.33 -4.92 9.23
C ARG A 104 -19.23 -6.31 8.61
N ARG A 105 -18.73 -7.30 9.33
CA ARG A 105 -18.40 -8.61 8.77
C ARG A 105 -19.56 -9.28 8.05
N GLU A 106 -20.76 -9.21 8.60
CA GLU A 106 -21.93 -9.85 7.98
C GLU A 106 -22.33 -9.15 6.68
N HIS A 107 -22.45 -7.82 6.71
CA HIS A 107 -22.75 -7.03 5.52
C HIS A 107 -21.73 -7.23 4.40
N CYS A 108 -20.44 -7.34 4.74
CA CYS A 108 -19.36 -7.54 3.77
C CYS A 108 -19.26 -8.98 3.24
N LYS A 109 -20.07 -9.94 3.72
CA LYS A 109 -20.23 -11.23 3.06
C LYS A 109 -21.03 -11.08 1.77
N ASP A 110 -22.13 -10.33 1.83
CA ASP A 110 -23.02 -10.12 0.69
C ASP A 110 -22.52 -8.99 -0.22
N ASN A 111 -21.87 -7.96 0.37
CA ASN A 111 -21.35 -6.80 -0.34
C ASN A 111 -19.84 -6.64 -0.10
N PRO A 112 -18.99 -7.41 -0.81
CA PRO A 112 -17.55 -7.38 -0.60
C PRO A 112 -16.92 -6.04 -1.04
N GLU A 113 -16.16 -5.40 -0.14
CA GLU A 113 -15.50 -4.11 -0.40
C GLU A 113 -14.08 -4.26 -0.98
N GLY A 114 -13.48 -5.45 -0.91
CA GLY A 114 -12.09 -5.70 -1.30
C GLY A 114 -11.87 -6.01 -2.78
N PRO A 115 -10.60 -6.15 -3.21
CA PRO A 115 -10.24 -6.48 -4.60
C PRO A 115 -10.68 -7.89 -5.00
N GLN A 116 -10.59 -8.20 -6.29
CA GLN A 116 -10.83 -9.55 -6.79
C GLN A 116 -9.86 -10.57 -6.16
N ARG A 117 -10.35 -11.78 -5.87
CA ARG A 117 -9.49 -12.88 -5.44
C ARG A 117 -8.85 -13.52 -6.66
N PHE A 118 -7.54 -13.68 -6.62
CA PHE A 118 -6.78 -14.44 -7.62
C PHE A 118 -6.85 -15.96 -7.39
N VAL A 119 -7.18 -16.36 -6.15
CA VAL A 119 -7.37 -17.75 -5.77
C VAL A 119 -8.85 -17.97 -5.41
N GLY A 120 -9.55 -18.76 -6.22
CA GLY A 120 -10.98 -19.04 -6.06
C GLY A 120 -11.89 -17.96 -6.66
N ALA A 121 -13.20 -18.12 -6.47
CA ALA A 121 -14.20 -17.18 -6.98
C ALA A 121 -14.52 -16.06 -5.96
N GLY A 122 -14.87 -14.88 -6.47
CA GLY A 122 -15.38 -13.75 -5.69
C GLY A 122 -14.33 -12.70 -5.31
N ARG A 123 -14.68 -11.86 -4.34
CA ARG A 123 -13.87 -10.70 -3.90
C ARG A 123 -13.45 -10.84 -2.44
N HIS A 124 -12.39 -10.16 -2.05
CA HIS A 124 -12.06 -10.01 -0.63
C HIS A 124 -13.17 -9.23 0.07
N SER A 125 -13.57 -9.65 1.28
CA SER A 125 -14.69 -8.99 1.98
C SER A 125 -14.39 -7.54 2.35
N PHE A 126 -13.12 -7.22 2.59
CA PHE A 126 -12.67 -5.89 3.00
C PHE A 126 -11.54 -5.39 2.10
N ALA A 127 -11.50 -4.08 1.89
CA ALA A 127 -10.34 -3.42 1.29
C ALA A 127 -9.13 -3.49 2.23
N PRO A 128 -7.91 -3.66 1.72
CA PRO A 128 -6.72 -3.79 2.56
C PRO A 128 -6.44 -2.54 3.38
N PHE A 129 -5.79 -2.74 4.53
CA PHE A 129 -5.40 -1.64 5.41
C PHE A 129 -4.39 -0.71 4.71
N ARG A 130 -4.68 0.59 4.73
CA ARG A 130 -3.79 1.64 4.20
C ARG A 130 -3.44 2.61 5.32
N TYR A 131 -2.17 2.60 5.73
CA TYR A 131 -1.68 3.51 6.74
C TYR A 131 -1.60 4.94 6.20
N LYS A 132 -2.14 5.90 6.96
CA LYS A 132 -1.98 7.33 6.69
C LYS A 132 -1.03 7.94 7.71
N HIS A 133 0.16 8.32 7.28
CA HIS A 133 1.08 9.08 8.13
C HIS A 133 0.49 10.48 8.38
N LEU A 134 0.55 10.95 9.63
CA LEU A 134 -0.09 12.20 10.08
C LEU A 134 0.97 13.21 10.55
N GLY A 135 2.24 12.89 10.33
CA GLY A 135 3.37 13.62 10.88
C GLY A 135 3.91 13.00 12.16
N GLN A 136 4.95 13.63 12.68
CA GLN A 136 5.63 13.29 13.92
C GLN A 136 6.04 14.55 14.68
N PHE A 137 6.05 14.44 16.00
CA PHE A 137 6.51 15.50 16.89
C PHE A 137 7.68 14.98 17.72
N ALA A 138 8.66 15.85 17.97
CA ALA A 138 9.80 15.57 18.84
C ALA A 138 10.03 16.76 19.78
N PRO A 139 9.91 16.60 21.11
CA PRO A 139 10.32 17.63 22.05
C PRO A 139 11.85 17.79 22.01
N LEU A 140 12.34 19.03 21.94
CA LEU A 140 13.77 19.35 21.83
C LEU A 140 14.40 19.82 23.15
N GLY A 141 13.59 19.99 24.20
CA GLY A 141 14.01 20.67 25.42
C GLY A 141 13.99 22.19 25.27
N GLY A 142 14.23 22.92 26.37
CA GLY A 142 14.31 24.39 26.35
C GLY A 142 13.04 25.10 25.82
N GLU A 143 11.86 24.53 26.07
CA GLU A 143 10.58 25.02 25.53
C GLU A 143 10.53 25.05 24.00
N GLN A 144 11.05 24.00 23.36
CA GLN A 144 10.98 23.85 21.91
C GLN A 144 10.53 22.44 21.53
N ALA A 145 9.84 22.35 20.41
CA ALA A 145 9.54 21.10 19.74
C ALA A 145 9.81 21.23 18.24
N ALA A 146 10.15 20.10 17.62
CA ALA A 146 10.12 19.93 16.18
C ALA A 146 8.84 19.18 15.80
N ALA A 147 8.28 19.53 14.64
CA ALA A 147 7.21 18.80 14.00
C ALA A 147 7.55 18.61 12.53
N GLU A 148 7.31 17.40 12.05
CA GLU A 148 7.24 17.09 10.62
C GLU A 148 5.80 16.72 10.34
N LEU A 149 5.14 17.45 9.45
CA LEU A 149 3.76 17.23 9.06
C LEU A 149 3.69 16.70 7.61
N PRO A 150 2.60 16.02 7.24
CA PRO A 150 2.45 15.48 5.89
C PRO A 150 2.61 16.56 4.83
N GLY A 151 3.32 16.24 3.74
CA GLY A 151 3.66 17.20 2.68
C GLY A 151 5.00 17.92 2.90
N ASP A 152 5.90 17.32 3.68
CA ASP A 152 7.27 17.80 3.97
C ASP A 152 7.33 19.14 4.70
N TRP A 153 6.30 19.45 5.49
CA TRP A 153 6.26 20.68 6.29
C TRP A 153 6.97 20.47 7.62
N VAL A 154 8.14 21.10 7.77
CA VAL A 154 8.93 21.06 9.00
C VAL A 154 8.79 22.38 9.76
N SER A 155 8.53 22.31 11.07
CA SER A 155 8.44 23.47 11.93
C SER A 155 9.16 23.22 13.26
N ILE A 156 9.91 24.20 13.76
CA ILE A 156 10.69 24.10 14.99
C ILE A 156 10.50 25.34 15.84
N GLY A 157 10.27 25.15 17.14
CA GLY A 157 10.29 26.24 18.14
C GLY A 157 9.14 26.18 19.13
N ARG A 158 8.89 27.33 19.79
CA ARG A 158 7.88 27.49 20.84
C ARG A 158 6.45 27.35 20.32
N SER A 159 6.14 27.89 19.15
CA SER A 159 4.82 27.75 18.52
C SER A 159 4.50 26.28 18.22
N THR A 160 5.49 25.53 17.73
CA THR A 160 5.40 24.09 17.50
C THR A 160 5.16 23.33 18.79
N GLN A 161 5.73 23.77 19.92
CA GLN A 161 5.48 23.18 21.23
C GLN A 161 4.01 23.36 21.66
N TRP A 162 3.41 24.53 21.44
CA TRP A 162 1.98 24.75 21.73
C TRP A 162 1.07 23.89 20.85
N LEU A 163 1.45 23.73 19.57
CA LEU A 163 0.76 22.80 18.67
C LEU A 163 0.88 21.36 19.18
N TRP A 164 2.08 20.95 19.59
CA TRP A 164 2.33 19.63 20.17
C TRP A 164 1.44 19.38 21.40
N TYR A 165 1.39 20.30 22.35
CA TYR A 165 0.50 20.21 23.52
C TYR A 165 -0.97 20.05 23.12
N SER A 166 -1.44 20.86 22.16
CA SER A 166 -2.82 20.83 21.69
C SER A 166 -3.18 19.47 21.06
N VAL A 167 -2.29 18.95 20.20
CA VAL A 167 -2.49 17.64 19.55
C VAL A 167 -2.51 16.52 20.60
N TYR A 168 -1.52 16.49 21.50
CA TYR A 168 -1.44 15.42 22.50
C TYR A 168 -2.61 15.44 23.48
N ALA A 169 -3.08 16.61 23.90
CA ALA A 169 -4.29 16.74 24.70
C ALA A 169 -5.50 16.14 23.97
N SER A 170 -5.67 16.43 22.67
CA SER A 170 -6.77 15.88 21.86
C SER A 170 -6.70 14.37 21.60
N LYS A 171 -5.53 13.76 21.81
CA LYS A 171 -5.28 12.32 21.60
C LYS A 171 -5.39 11.49 22.87
N GLN A 172 -5.67 12.12 24.01
CA GLN A 172 -5.99 11.40 25.24
C GLN A 172 -7.30 10.62 25.05
N VAL A 173 -7.38 9.45 25.69
CA VAL A 173 -8.51 8.53 25.59
C VAL A 173 -9.49 8.66 26.76
N SER A 174 -9.20 9.55 27.70
CA SER A 174 -10.03 9.86 28.86
C SER A 174 -9.83 11.33 29.25
N TRP A 175 -10.79 11.86 30.00
CA TRP A 175 -10.76 13.20 30.60
C TRP A 175 -9.92 13.24 31.87
#